data_AF-A0A538P8D4-F1
#
_entry.id   AF-A0A538P8D4-F1
#
_cell.length_a   1.000
_cell.length_b   1.000
_cell.length_c   1.000
_cell.angle_alpha   90.00
_cell.angle_beta   90.00
_cell.angle_gamma   90.00
#
_symmetry.space_group_name_H-M   'P 1'
#
loop_
_entity.id
_entity.type
_entity.pdbx_description
1 polymer ?
#
loop_
_entity_poly.entity_id
_entity_poly.type
_entity_poly.pdbx_seq_one_letter_code
_entity_poly.pdbx_strand_id
1 'polypeptide(L)'
;MQVGKSYSVPDERLYPKVLDWTKQIYDEFSTSDTDSLSVAQLLGHTSIGGAFNAKVASMSAYGVVERRLGRIRVTEIGRKAILSEDGKEKVDGVKSALLKVALWKRLYNHYTNKGAELPADFSADLAKIADIPGEDAKSKAEWVVKAFNSDIAYLRSTEKERDTLGSNQRPRKKVK
;
A
#
# COMPACT_ATOMS: atom_id res chain seq x y z
N MET A 1 5.89 -3.64 -11.59
CA MET A 1 5.20 -3.76 -12.90
C MET A 1 4.87 -2.39 -13.50
N GLN A 2 5.23 -2.18 -14.78
CA GLN A 2 4.92 -0.96 -15.52
C GLN A 2 3.56 -1.04 -16.24
N VAL A 3 2.67 -0.10 -15.97
CA VAL A 3 1.37 0.08 -16.65
C VAL A 3 1.42 1.37 -17.45
N GLY A 4 1.55 1.25 -18.76
CA GLY A 4 1.76 2.40 -19.66
C GLY A 4 3.07 3.13 -19.40
N LYS A 5 3.12 4.40 -19.79
CA LYS A 5 4.30 5.25 -19.55
C LYS A 5 4.29 5.89 -18.15
N SER A 6 3.11 5.99 -17.54
CA SER A 6 2.88 6.89 -16.40
C SER A 6 2.73 6.18 -15.05
N TYR A 7 2.54 4.87 -15.03
CA TYR A 7 2.29 4.15 -13.78
C TYR A 7 3.27 3.01 -13.55
N SER A 8 3.90 3.03 -12.39
CA SER A 8 4.67 1.92 -11.85
C SER A 8 3.97 1.40 -10.60
N VAL A 9 3.65 0.11 -10.61
CA VAL A 9 3.09 -0.61 -9.47
C VAL A 9 4.21 -1.42 -8.82
N PRO A 10 4.38 -1.38 -7.48
CA PRO A 10 5.38 -2.17 -6.79
C PRO A 10 5.24 -3.66 -7.08
N ASP A 11 6.36 -4.38 -7.15
CA ASP A 11 6.35 -5.83 -7.36
C ASP A 11 5.91 -6.55 -6.09
N GLU A 12 6.36 -6.05 -4.93
CA GLU A 12 5.94 -6.57 -3.63
C GLU A 12 4.69 -5.84 -3.12
N ARG A 13 3.79 -6.57 -2.45
CA ARG A 13 2.55 -6.02 -1.90
C ARG A 13 2.79 -5.34 -0.57
N LEU A 14 1.95 -4.35 -0.25
CA LEU A 14 2.07 -3.60 1.00
C LEU A 14 1.97 -4.54 2.21
N TYR A 15 0.95 -5.42 2.21
CA TYR A 15 0.71 -6.39 3.26
C TYR A 15 1.03 -7.82 2.81
N PRO A 16 1.67 -8.67 3.65
CA PRO A 16 2.34 -8.31 4.90
C PRO A 16 3.78 -7.78 4.67
N LYS A 17 4.42 -8.19 3.56
CA LYS A 17 5.88 -8.12 3.37
C LYS A 17 6.50 -6.72 3.53
N VAL A 18 5.97 -5.71 2.83
CA VAL A 18 6.56 -4.36 2.83
C VAL A 18 6.48 -3.74 4.22
N LEU A 19 5.35 -3.94 4.93
CA LEU A 19 5.20 -3.46 6.30
C LEU A 19 6.10 -4.23 7.28
N ASP A 20 6.32 -5.53 7.08
CA ASP A 20 7.24 -6.31 7.92
C ASP A 20 8.68 -5.80 7.79
N TRP A 21 9.15 -5.53 6.57
CA TRP A 21 10.48 -4.93 6.36
C TRP A 21 10.56 -3.52 6.94
N THR A 22 9.52 -2.71 6.77
CA THR A 22 9.45 -1.36 7.36
C THR A 22 9.52 -1.43 8.87
N LYS A 23 8.84 -2.41 9.49
CA LYS A 23 8.86 -2.65 10.93
C LYS A 23 10.24 -3.07 11.42
N GLN A 24 10.91 -3.99 10.74
CA GLN A 24 12.28 -4.38 11.10
C GLN A 24 13.22 -3.17 11.11
N ILE A 25 13.19 -2.33 10.07
CA ILE A 25 14.00 -1.11 9.99
C ILE A 25 13.65 -0.14 11.13
N TYR A 26 12.36 0.03 11.42
CA TYR A 26 11.93 0.91 12.49
C TYR A 26 12.33 0.41 13.88
N ASP A 27 12.18 -0.87 14.14
CA ASP A 27 12.50 -1.44 15.46
C ASP A 27 14.01 -1.32 15.76
N GLU A 28 14.87 -1.43 14.74
CA GLU A 28 16.32 -1.31 14.88
C GLU A 28 16.79 0.16 14.87
N PHE A 29 16.30 0.97 13.93
CA PHE A 29 16.85 2.30 13.63
C PHE A 29 15.88 3.47 13.89
N SER A 30 14.64 3.16 14.28
CA SER A 30 13.55 4.13 14.46
C SER A 30 13.33 4.99 13.20
N THR A 31 13.33 6.32 13.33
CA THR A 31 13.19 7.25 12.20
C THR A 31 14.51 7.87 11.76
N SER A 32 15.65 7.31 12.19
CA SER A 32 16.97 7.84 11.90
C SER A 32 17.39 7.57 10.45
N ASP A 33 18.14 8.50 9.86
CA ASP A 33 18.76 8.29 8.55
C ASP A 33 19.89 7.26 8.67
N THR A 34 19.66 6.06 8.14
CA THR A 34 20.57 4.91 8.29
C THR A 34 21.24 4.59 6.96
N ASP A 35 22.51 4.21 6.97
CA ASP A 35 23.20 3.85 5.73
C ASP A 35 22.58 2.59 5.08
N SER A 36 22.61 2.55 3.74
CA SER A 36 21.98 1.46 2.99
C SER A 36 22.58 0.08 3.27
N LEU A 37 23.85 -0.01 3.71
CA LEU A 37 24.50 -1.29 3.95
C LEU A 37 24.01 -1.91 5.26
N SER A 38 23.91 -1.12 6.33
CA SER A 38 23.33 -1.55 7.60
C SER A 38 21.88 -2.02 7.43
N VAL A 39 21.08 -1.29 6.64
CA VAL A 39 19.71 -1.71 6.32
C VAL A 39 19.69 -2.97 5.46
N ALA A 40 20.63 -3.15 4.53
CA ALA A 40 20.73 -4.37 3.74
C ALA A 40 21.04 -5.59 4.63
N GLN A 41 22.00 -5.46 5.54
CA GLN A 41 22.39 -6.49 6.49
C GLN A 41 21.23 -6.87 7.42
N LEU A 42 20.52 -5.88 7.96
CA LEU A 42 19.32 -6.11 8.77
C LEU A 42 18.27 -6.93 8.01
N LEU A 43 18.06 -6.64 6.73
CA LEU A 43 17.08 -7.35 5.89
C LEU A 43 17.62 -8.67 5.29
N GLY A 44 18.74 -9.18 5.81
CA GLY A 44 19.33 -10.48 5.46
C GLY A 44 20.17 -10.48 4.19
N HIS A 45 20.66 -9.33 3.72
CA HIS A 45 21.51 -9.23 2.53
C HIS A 45 22.98 -9.00 2.91
N THR A 46 23.89 -9.64 2.17
CA THR A 46 25.35 -9.47 2.37
C THR A 46 25.90 -8.19 1.73
N SER A 47 25.18 -7.60 0.77
CA SER A 47 25.58 -6.39 0.06
C SER A 47 24.39 -5.62 -0.50
N ILE A 48 24.64 -4.38 -0.95
CA ILE A 48 23.67 -3.54 -1.65
C ILE A 48 23.54 -4.06 -3.10
N GLY A 49 22.73 -5.10 -3.28
CA GLY A 49 22.48 -5.74 -4.57
C GLY A 49 21.11 -5.40 -5.18
N GLY A 50 20.82 -6.00 -6.34
CA GLY A 50 19.53 -5.84 -7.03
C GLY A 50 18.32 -6.25 -6.17
N ALA A 51 18.43 -7.37 -5.44
CA ALA A 51 17.36 -7.87 -4.58
C ALA A 51 17.04 -6.89 -3.42
N PHE A 52 18.08 -6.32 -2.79
CA PHE A 52 17.91 -5.28 -1.78
C PHE A 52 17.29 -4.01 -2.37
N ASN A 53 17.79 -3.54 -3.52
CA ASN A 53 17.25 -2.36 -4.20
C ASN A 53 15.77 -2.56 -4.58
N ALA A 54 15.35 -3.77 -4.97
CA ALA A 54 13.95 -4.08 -5.27
C ALA A 54 13.04 -3.99 -4.01
N LYS A 55 13.52 -4.46 -2.85
CA LYS A 55 12.80 -4.28 -1.56
C LYS A 55 12.63 -2.78 -1.25
N VAL A 56 13.73 -2.02 -1.32
CA VAL A 56 13.72 -0.58 -1.02
C VAL A 56 12.87 0.21 -2.03
N ALA A 57 12.88 -0.17 -3.31
CA ALA A 57 12.03 0.45 -4.32
C ALA A 57 10.55 0.23 -4.02
N SER A 58 10.18 -0.99 -3.61
CA SER A 58 8.79 -1.31 -3.22
C SER A 58 8.36 -0.50 -1.99
N MET A 59 9.19 -0.47 -0.93
CA MET A 59 8.92 0.35 0.26
C MET A 59 8.83 1.86 -0.09
N SER A 60 9.71 2.36 -0.95
CA SER A 60 9.72 3.76 -1.39
C SER A 60 8.47 4.11 -2.22
N ALA A 61 7.99 3.19 -3.05
CA ALA A 61 6.82 3.42 -3.89
C ALA A 61 5.50 3.50 -3.08
N TYR A 62 5.42 2.77 -1.97
CA TYR A 62 4.35 2.97 -0.97
C TYR A 62 4.62 4.16 -0.04
N GLY A 63 5.79 4.80 -0.15
CA GLY A 63 6.19 5.96 0.65
C GLY A 63 6.37 5.66 2.14
N VAL A 64 6.54 4.39 2.52
CA VAL A 64 6.75 3.95 3.92
C VAL A 64 8.21 4.12 4.36
N VAL A 65 9.12 4.15 3.39
CA VAL A 65 10.51 4.59 3.57
C VAL A 65 10.86 5.65 2.53
N GLU A 66 11.91 6.41 2.80
CA GLU A 66 12.54 7.31 1.84
C GLU A 66 14.03 7.00 1.69
N ARG A 67 14.55 7.19 0.48
CA ARG A 67 15.98 7.05 0.18
C ARG A 67 16.57 8.42 -0.11
N ARG A 68 17.61 8.81 0.64
CA ARG A 68 18.33 10.09 0.48
C ARG A 68 19.83 9.86 0.51
N LEU A 69 20.53 10.18 -0.59
CA LEU A 69 22.00 10.12 -0.68
C LEU A 69 22.63 8.84 -0.09
N GLY A 70 22.11 7.66 -0.45
CA GLY A 70 22.61 6.37 0.06
C GLY A 70 22.17 6.02 1.47
N ARG A 71 21.31 6.83 2.10
CA ARG A 71 20.65 6.55 3.38
C ARG A 71 19.19 6.22 3.18
N ILE A 72 18.63 5.47 4.13
CA ILE A 72 17.25 5.02 4.18
C ILE A 72 16.68 5.40 5.54
N ARG A 73 15.44 5.86 5.54
CA ARG A 73 14.70 6.24 6.74
C ARG A 73 13.24 5.80 6.62
N VAL A 74 12.65 5.39 7.73
CA VAL A 74 11.20 5.17 7.84
C VAL A 74 10.48 6.52 7.88
N THR A 75 9.47 6.68 7.03
CA THR A 75 8.67 7.91 6.97
C THR A 75 7.59 7.92 8.04
N GLU A 76 6.94 9.07 8.20
CA GLU A 76 5.74 9.17 9.06
C GLU A 76 4.60 8.25 8.61
N ILE A 77 4.45 8.04 7.30
CA ILE A 77 3.45 7.12 6.75
C ILE A 77 3.79 5.69 7.16
N GLY A 78 5.07 5.29 7.02
CA GLY A 78 5.56 3.99 7.46
C GLY A 78 5.33 3.76 8.94
N ARG A 79 5.69 4.74 9.78
CA ARG A 79 5.50 4.69 11.24
C ARG A 79 4.03 4.44 11.62
N LYS A 80 3.10 5.23 11.06
CA LYS A 80 1.66 5.07 11.31
C LYS A 80 1.14 3.70 10.87
N ALA A 81 1.62 3.21 9.72
CA ALA A 81 1.21 1.93 9.19
C ALA A 81 1.66 0.71 10.03
N ILE A 82 2.74 0.83 10.81
CA ILE A 82 3.31 -0.29 11.60
C ILE A 82 3.06 -0.22 13.11
N LEU A 83 2.99 0.97 13.73
CA LEU A 83 3.01 1.12 15.20
C LEU A 83 1.66 1.31 15.88
N SER A 84 0.63 1.70 15.14
CA SER A 84 -0.54 2.29 15.77
C SER A 84 -1.28 1.30 16.68
N GLU A 85 -1.31 1.61 17.99
CA GLU A 85 -2.07 0.90 19.03
C GLU A 85 -3.57 1.12 18.85
N ASP A 86 -3.96 2.31 18.36
CA ASP A 86 -5.30 2.58 17.86
C ASP A 86 -5.38 2.11 16.40
N GLY A 87 -6.20 1.08 16.16
CA GLY A 87 -6.43 0.53 14.82
C GLY A 87 -6.80 1.60 13.78
N LYS A 88 -7.36 2.74 14.20
CA LYS A 88 -7.67 3.86 13.30
C LYS A 88 -6.43 4.50 12.69
N GLU A 89 -5.40 4.84 13.47
CA GLU A 89 -4.17 5.43 12.94
C GLU A 89 -3.42 4.45 12.03
N LYS A 90 -3.51 3.14 12.32
CA LYS A 90 -2.96 2.09 11.46
C LYS A 90 -3.63 2.10 10.10
N VAL A 91 -4.96 2.14 10.08
CA VAL A 91 -5.73 2.14 8.83
C VAL A 91 -5.45 3.40 8.02
N ASP A 92 -5.36 4.56 8.67
CA ASP A 92 -5.03 5.81 7.98
C ASP A 92 -3.60 5.79 7.41
N GLY A 93 -2.64 5.20 8.13
CA GLY A 93 -1.27 4.97 7.66
C GLY A 93 -1.23 4.05 6.43
N VAL A 94 -1.91 2.90 6.50
CA VAL A 94 -2.02 1.94 5.39
C VAL A 94 -2.70 2.56 4.18
N LYS A 95 -3.81 3.29 4.37
CA LYS A 95 -4.51 4.00 3.30
C LYS A 95 -3.58 5.03 2.66
N SER A 96 -2.86 5.80 3.47
CA SER A 96 -1.91 6.80 2.98
C SER A 96 -0.79 6.15 2.15
N ALA A 97 -0.29 4.99 2.57
CA ALA A 97 0.73 4.24 1.84
C ALA A 97 0.22 3.72 0.48
N LEU A 98 -0.98 3.12 0.46
CA LEU A 98 -1.59 2.62 -0.79
C LEU A 98 -1.81 3.75 -1.81
N LEU A 99 -2.26 4.91 -1.35
CA LEU A 99 -2.52 6.07 -2.20
C LEU A 99 -1.24 6.79 -2.69
N LYS A 100 -0.05 6.37 -2.25
CA LYS A 100 1.22 6.81 -2.87
C LYS A 100 1.45 6.15 -4.23
N VAL A 101 0.92 4.95 -4.45
CA VAL A 101 0.96 4.31 -5.76
C VAL A 101 -0.06 5.03 -6.67
N ALA A 102 0.44 5.72 -7.69
CA ALA A 102 -0.38 6.62 -8.52
C ALA A 102 -1.58 5.91 -9.17
N LEU A 103 -1.41 4.66 -9.61
CA LEU A 103 -2.49 3.86 -10.18
C LEU A 103 -3.54 3.52 -9.11
N TRP A 104 -3.11 3.07 -7.93
CA TRP A 104 -4.00 2.78 -6.81
C TRP A 104 -4.80 4.00 -6.37
N LYS A 105 -4.15 5.17 -6.32
CA LYS A 105 -4.84 6.43 -6.04
C LYS A 105 -5.96 6.71 -7.03
N ARG A 106 -5.70 6.52 -8.34
CA ARG A 106 -6.73 6.72 -9.37
C ARG A 106 -7.87 5.71 -9.25
N LEU A 107 -7.58 4.42 -9.11
CA LEU A 107 -8.60 3.39 -8.99
C LEU A 107 -9.43 3.55 -7.72
N TYR A 108 -8.78 3.84 -6.59
CA TYR A 108 -9.47 4.08 -5.32
C TYR A 108 -10.43 5.27 -5.43
N ASN A 109 -9.98 6.40 -5.99
CA ASN A 109 -10.83 7.58 -6.13
C ASN A 109 -11.97 7.37 -7.14
N HIS A 110 -11.74 6.56 -8.18
CA HIS A 110 -12.72 6.33 -9.22
C HIS A 110 -13.83 5.36 -8.76
N TYR A 111 -13.47 4.27 -8.07
CA TYR A 111 -14.37 3.19 -7.66
C TYR A 111 -14.54 3.10 -6.14
N THR A 112 -13.48 2.73 -5.42
CA THR A 112 -13.58 2.26 -4.03
C THR A 112 -14.05 3.34 -3.05
N ASN A 113 -13.63 4.59 -3.22
CA ASN A 113 -14.08 5.72 -2.40
C ASN A 113 -15.59 6.01 -2.55
N LYS A 114 -16.22 5.46 -3.58
CA LYS A 114 -17.68 5.56 -3.83
C LYS A 114 -18.43 4.29 -3.44
N GLY A 115 -17.75 3.32 -2.82
CA GLY A 115 -18.31 2.00 -2.50
C GLY A 115 -18.46 1.08 -3.71
N ALA A 116 -17.85 1.40 -4.85
CA ALA A 116 -17.90 0.56 -6.04
C ALA A 116 -16.72 -0.43 -6.11
N GLU A 117 -17.00 -1.61 -6.65
CA GLU A 117 -15.98 -2.58 -7.03
C GLU A 117 -15.51 -2.34 -8.48
N LEU A 118 -14.36 -2.90 -8.83
CA LEU A 118 -13.88 -2.88 -10.20
C LEU A 118 -14.82 -3.72 -11.08
N PRO A 119 -15.21 -3.22 -12.27
CA PRO A 119 -16.12 -3.94 -13.16
C PRO A 119 -15.44 -5.20 -13.74
N ALA A 120 -16.25 -6.17 -14.17
CA ALA A 120 -15.76 -7.40 -14.81
C ALA A 120 -15.01 -7.10 -16.13
N ASP A 121 -15.47 -6.11 -16.90
CA ASP A 121 -14.76 -5.59 -18.08
C ASP A 121 -13.89 -4.37 -17.73
N PHE A 122 -12.96 -4.55 -16.80
CA PHE A 122 -12.05 -3.49 -16.37
C PHE A 122 -11.04 -3.07 -17.46
N SER A 123 -10.89 -3.84 -18.53
CA SER A 123 -9.89 -3.58 -19.57
C SER A 123 -10.09 -2.23 -20.27
N ALA A 124 -11.33 -1.88 -20.60
CA ALA A 124 -11.67 -0.61 -21.23
C ALA A 124 -11.44 0.59 -20.30
N ASP A 125 -11.74 0.42 -19.02
CA ASP A 125 -11.54 1.46 -18.02
C ASP A 125 -10.06 1.65 -17.68
N LEU A 126 -9.29 0.56 -17.60
CA LEU A 126 -7.85 0.62 -17.44
C LEU A 126 -7.19 1.36 -18.60
N ALA A 127 -7.61 1.10 -19.84
CA ALA A 127 -7.12 1.82 -21.02
C ALA A 127 -7.30 3.33 -20.88
N LYS A 128 -8.49 3.78 -20.45
CA LYS A 128 -8.81 5.20 -20.24
C LYS A 128 -8.08 5.82 -19.05
N ILE A 129 -8.04 5.12 -17.91
CA ILE A 129 -7.44 5.63 -16.66
C ILE A 129 -5.93 5.73 -16.77
N ALA A 130 -5.32 4.70 -17.38
CA ALA A 130 -3.88 4.60 -17.53
C ALA A 130 -3.34 5.25 -18.82
N ASP A 131 -4.24 5.66 -19.72
CA ASP A 131 -3.94 6.19 -21.06
C ASP A 131 -3.03 5.23 -21.85
N ILE A 132 -3.51 4.01 -22.04
CA ILE A 132 -2.80 2.93 -22.73
C ILE A 132 -3.65 2.28 -23.83
N PRO A 133 -3.02 1.67 -24.85
CA PRO A 133 -3.75 0.92 -25.88
C PRO A 133 -4.63 -0.19 -25.28
N GLY A 134 -5.75 -0.48 -25.95
CA GLY A 134 -6.70 -1.50 -25.50
C GLY A 134 -6.10 -2.90 -25.34
N GLU A 135 -5.14 -3.27 -26.19
CA GLU A 135 -4.42 -4.56 -26.10
C GLU A 135 -3.51 -4.63 -24.86
N ASP A 136 -2.77 -3.55 -24.59
CA ASP A 136 -1.95 -3.41 -23.38
C ASP A 136 -2.81 -3.45 -22.11
N ALA A 137 -4.00 -2.83 -22.17
CA ALA A 137 -4.94 -2.87 -21.05
C ALA A 137 -5.49 -4.28 -20.82
N LYS A 138 -5.89 -4.99 -21.89
CA LYS A 138 -6.40 -6.37 -21.79
C LYS A 138 -5.38 -7.31 -21.17
N SER A 139 -4.12 -7.24 -21.58
CA SER A 139 -3.06 -8.10 -21.04
C SER A 139 -2.73 -7.82 -19.57
N LYS A 140 -3.00 -6.61 -19.07
CA LYS A 140 -2.67 -6.19 -17.69
C LYS A 140 -3.87 -6.16 -16.75
N ALA A 141 -5.09 -6.11 -17.27
CA ALA A 141 -6.30 -5.88 -16.48
C ALA A 141 -6.48 -6.90 -15.36
N GLU A 142 -6.37 -8.19 -15.66
CA GLU A 142 -6.54 -9.26 -14.66
C GLU A 142 -5.54 -9.12 -13.50
N TRP A 143 -4.26 -8.89 -13.84
CA TRP A 143 -3.22 -8.69 -12.83
C TRP A 143 -3.50 -7.44 -11.99
N VAL A 144 -3.91 -6.33 -12.62
CA VAL A 144 -4.19 -5.07 -11.91
C VAL A 144 -5.38 -5.24 -10.96
N VAL A 145 -6.45 -5.91 -11.39
CA VAL A 145 -7.61 -6.21 -10.54
C VAL A 145 -7.19 -7.05 -9.34
N LYS A 146 -6.43 -8.14 -9.58
CA LYS A 146 -5.95 -9.02 -8.51
C LYS A 146 -5.06 -8.28 -7.52
N ALA A 147 -4.09 -7.51 -8.03
CA ALA A 147 -3.15 -6.76 -7.22
C ALA A 147 -3.85 -5.66 -6.40
N PHE A 148 -4.77 -4.91 -7.02
CA PHE A 148 -5.52 -3.86 -6.34
C PHE A 148 -6.39 -4.44 -5.23
N ASN A 149 -7.21 -5.45 -5.55
CA ASN A 149 -8.10 -6.08 -4.58
C ASN A 149 -7.34 -6.67 -3.40
N SER A 150 -6.17 -7.28 -3.65
CA SER A 150 -5.28 -7.76 -2.58
C SER A 150 -4.79 -6.63 -1.68
N ASP A 151 -4.36 -5.50 -2.25
CA ASP A 151 -3.82 -4.37 -1.49
C ASP A 151 -4.92 -3.65 -0.69
N ILE A 152 -6.13 -3.49 -1.24
CA ILE A 152 -7.24 -2.81 -0.54
C ILE A 152 -8.05 -3.73 0.39
N ALA A 153 -7.85 -5.05 0.35
CA ALA A 153 -8.59 -6.00 1.18
C ALA A 153 -8.48 -5.66 2.67
N TYR A 154 -7.30 -5.24 3.12
CA TYR A 154 -7.07 -4.79 4.49
C TYR A 154 -7.97 -3.59 4.85
N LEU A 155 -8.07 -2.58 3.98
CA LEU A 155 -8.94 -1.42 4.21
C LEU A 155 -10.41 -1.84 4.30
N ARG A 156 -10.88 -2.71 3.40
CA ARG A 156 -12.26 -3.21 3.40
C ARG A 156 -12.61 -4.01 4.65
N SER A 157 -11.68 -4.87 5.11
CA SER A 157 -11.90 -5.67 6.33
C SER A 157 -12.03 -4.79 7.57
N THR A 158 -11.16 -3.78 7.71
CA THR A 158 -11.14 -2.86 8.86
C THR A 158 -12.27 -1.83 8.83
N GLU A 159 -12.79 -1.45 7.66
CA GLU A 159 -14.03 -0.66 7.54
C GLU A 159 -15.26 -1.49 7.97
N LYS A 160 -15.36 -2.73 7.50
CA LYS A 160 -16.47 -3.62 7.86
C LYS A 160 -16.51 -3.92 9.36
N GLU A 161 -15.36 -4.14 9.99
CA GLU A 161 -15.27 -4.33 11.44
C GLU A 161 -15.74 -3.08 12.21
N ARG A 162 -15.35 -1.89 11.76
CA ARG A 162 -15.80 -0.61 12.37
C ARG A 162 -17.31 -0.40 12.22
N ASP A 163 -17.88 -0.73 11.07
CA ASP A 163 -19.33 -0.64 10.86
C ASP A 163 -20.10 -1.63 11.76
N THR A 164 -19.59 -2.85 11.94
CA THR A 164 -20.21 -3.83 12.84
C THR A 164 -20.14 -3.41 14.31
N LEU A 165 -19.02 -2.84 14.77
CA LEU A 165 -18.86 -2.31 16.13
C LEU A 165 -19.73 -1.08 16.39
N GLY A 166 -19.86 -0.18 15.41
CA GLY A 166 -20.73 1.00 15.49
C GLY A 166 -22.23 0.66 15.50
N SER A 167 -22.63 -0.44 14.83
CA SER A 167 -24.03 -0.89 14.80
C SER A 167 -24.53 -1.49 16.12
N ASN A 168 -23.62 -1.97 16.99
CA ASN A 168 -23.95 -2.57 18.29
C ASN A 168 -24.14 -1.54 19.42
N GLN A 169 -23.98 -0.24 19.15
CA GLN A 169 -24.28 0.84 20.10
C GLN A 169 -25.54 1.61 19.68
N ARG A 170 -26.67 0.93 19.48
CA ARG A 170 -27.98 1.58 19.59
C ARG A 170 -28.48 1.43 21.02
N PRO A 171 -28.70 2.52 21.79
CA PRO A 171 -29.25 2.40 23.12
C PRO A 171 -30.63 1.74 22.99
N ARG A 172 -30.84 0.65 23.73
CA ARG A 172 -32.19 0.12 23.97
C ARG A 172 -33.02 1.29 24.46
N LYS A 173 -33.96 1.78 23.63
CA LYS A 173 -35.02 2.68 24.07
C LYS A 173 -35.62 2.05 25.33
N LYS A 174 -35.45 2.69 26.49
CA LYS A 174 -36.25 2.35 27.66
C LYS A 174 -37.69 2.61 27.26
N VAL A 175 -38.46 1.53 27.14
CA VAL A 175 -39.91 1.60 26.98
C VAL A 175 -40.48 1.61 28.40
N LYS A 176 -41.19 2.70 28.68
CA LYS A 176 -42.00 3.05 29.85
C LYS A 176 -41.25 3.41 31.14
#